data_AF-A0AAW5Z410-F1
#
_entry.id   AF-A0AAW5Z410-F1
#
_cell.length_a   1.000
_cell.length_b   1.000
_cell.length_c   1.000
_cell.angle_alpha   90.00
_cell.angle_beta   90.00
_cell.angle_gamma   90.00
#
_symmetry.space_group_name_H-M   'P 1'
#
loop_
_entity.id
_entity.type
_entity.pdbx_description
1 polymer ?
#
loop_
_entity_poly.entity_id
_entity_poly.type
_entity_poly.pdbx_seq_one_letter_code
_entity_poly.pdbx_strand_id
1 'polypeptide(L)'
;EQDINDLKEISATLKRVLNHPEETQARRLMTLEDIVSGYSNVLISLADSQGKTVYHSPGAPDIREFTRDAIPDKDTRGGEVYLLS
;
A
#
# COMPACT_ATOMS: atom_id res chain seq x y z
N GLU A 1 -4.34 17.54 -2.54
CA GLU A 1 -3.75 17.67 -1.18
C GLU A 1 -4.36 16.70 -0.17
N GLN A 2 -5.69 16.56 -0.11
CA GLN A 2 -6.36 15.63 0.81
C GLN A 2 -5.90 14.17 0.64
N ASP A 3 -5.94 13.61 -0.58
CA ASP A 3 -5.54 12.22 -0.82
C ASP A 3 -4.10 11.94 -0.36
N ILE A 4 -3.20 12.92 -0.50
CA ILE A 4 -1.80 12.80 -0.06
C ILE A 4 -1.72 12.69 1.46
N ASN A 5 -2.54 13.44 2.20
CA ASN A 5 -2.57 13.37 3.66
C ASN A 5 -3.13 12.03 4.13
N ASP A 6 -4.21 11.57 3.50
CA ASP A 6 -4.81 10.26 3.79
C ASP A 6 -3.80 9.13 3.54
N LEU A 7 -3.10 9.17 2.39
CA LEU A 7 -2.04 8.21 2.05
C LEU A 7 -0.86 8.24 3.03
N LYS A 8 -0.50 9.42 3.57
CA LYS A 8 0.56 9.53 4.60
C LYS A 8 0.14 8.87 5.91
N GLU A 9 -1.10 9.06 6.35
CA GLU A 9 -1.61 8.44 7.57
C GLU A 9 -1.71 6.92 7.45
N ILE A 10 -2.23 6.45 6.30
CA ILE A 10 -2.27 5.02 5.97
C ILE A 10 -0.84 4.46 5.98
N SER A 11 0.08 5.08 5.25
CA SER A 11 1.49 4.65 5.19
C SER A 11 2.15 4.56 6.56
N ALA A 12 1.95 5.56 7.43
CA ALA A 12 2.48 5.56 8.78
C ALA A 12 1.93 4.41 9.63
N THR A 13 0.63 4.10 9.48
CA THR A 13 -0.03 3.01 10.17
C THR A 13 0.50 1.66 9.71
N LEU A 14 0.51 1.40 8.40
CA LEU A 14 0.99 0.14 7.84
C LEU A 14 2.47 -0.09 8.13
N LYS A 15 3.30 0.97 8.13
CA LYS A 15 4.70 0.89 8.49
C LYS A 15 4.90 0.45 9.94
N ARG A 16 4.06 0.87 10.88
CA ARG A 16 4.13 0.42 12.28
C ARG A 16 3.79 -1.06 12.40
N VAL A 17 2.74 -1.51 11.72
CA VAL A 17 2.30 -2.91 11.69
C VAL A 17 3.42 -3.81 11.13
N LEU A 18 3.95 -3.47 9.96
CA LEU A 18 4.99 -4.26 9.30
C LEU A 18 6.33 -4.30 10.06
N ASN A 19 6.57 -3.36 10.97
CA ASN A 19 7.78 -3.29 11.79
C ASN A 19 7.54 -3.63 13.27
N HIS A 20 6.40 -4.21 13.64
CA HIS A 20 6.06 -4.48 15.04
C HIS A 20 7.06 -5.47 15.69
N PRO A 21 7.90 -5.04 16.66
CA PRO A 21 9.08 -5.79 17.07
C PRO A 21 8.77 -7.17 17.65
N GLU A 22 7.62 -7.32 18.30
CA GLU A 22 7.23 -8.55 19.00
C GLU A 22 6.41 -9.52 18.14
N GLU A 23 6.04 -9.13 16.91
CA GLU A 23 5.24 -9.99 16.02
C GLU A 23 6.11 -10.71 14.99
N THR A 24 5.76 -11.97 14.72
CA THR A 24 6.33 -12.73 13.59
C THR A 24 5.86 -12.14 12.26
N GLN A 25 6.58 -12.41 11.17
CA GLN A 25 6.19 -11.93 9.84
C GLN A 25 4.77 -12.36 9.44
N ALA A 26 4.41 -13.61 9.72
CA ALA A 26 3.06 -14.11 9.46
C ALA A 26 2.00 -13.36 10.29
N ARG A 27 2.30 -13.03 11.55
CA ARG A 27 1.39 -12.25 12.39
C ARG A 27 1.22 -10.83 11.88
N ARG A 28 2.31 -10.15 11.51
CA ARG A 28 2.25 -8.81 10.92
C ARG A 28 1.44 -8.79 9.63
N LEU A 29 1.57 -9.83 8.80
CA LEU A 29 0.81 -9.94 7.56
C LEU A 29 -0.68 -10.16 7.82
N MET A 30 -1.04 -11.01 8.79
CA MET A 30 -2.44 -11.17 9.22
C MET A 30 -3.02 -9.84 9.76
N THR A 31 -2.26 -9.10 10.57
CA THR A 31 -2.68 -7.79 11.08
C THR A 31 -2.81 -6.77 9.95
N LEU A 32 -1.92 -6.81 8.95
CA LEU A 32 -2.03 -5.99 7.74
C LEU A 32 -3.33 -6.30 6.99
N GLU A 33 -3.61 -7.57 6.73
CA GLU A 33 -4.80 -8.02 6.01
C GLU A 33 -6.09 -7.55 6.71
N ASP A 34 -6.18 -7.70 8.03
CA ASP A 34 -7.31 -7.25 8.83
C ASP A 34 -7.56 -5.75 8.69
N ILE A 35 -6.52 -4.92 8.84
CA ILE A 35 -6.61 -3.46 8.69
C ILE A 35 -7.01 -3.08 7.26
N VAL A 36 -6.39 -3.70 6.26
CA VAL A 36 -6.63 -3.38 4.85
C VAL A 36 -8.03 -3.78 4.41
N SER A 37 -8.57 -4.87 4.95
CA SER A 37 -9.96 -5.29 4.70
C SER A 37 -10.99 -4.25 5.16
N GLY A 38 -10.63 -3.41 6.13
CA GLY A 38 -11.46 -2.30 6.61
C GLY A 38 -11.45 -1.06 5.71
N TYR A 39 -10.49 -0.94 4.78
CA TYR A 39 -10.44 0.17 3.85
C TYR A 39 -11.35 -0.09 2.64
N SER A 40 -12.39 0.72 2.49
CA SER A 40 -13.36 0.58 1.38
C SER A 40 -12.86 1.16 0.05
N ASN A 41 -11.85 2.04 0.09
CA ASN A 41 -11.38 2.82 -1.05
C ASN A 41 -9.86 2.77 -1.23
N VAL A 42 -9.18 1.78 -0.64
CA VAL A 42 -7.72 1.67 -0.69
C VAL A 42 -7.32 0.26 -1.12
N LEU A 43 -6.47 0.17 -2.14
CA LEU A 43 -5.80 -1.06 -2.54
C LEU A 43 -4.31 -0.96 -2.17
N ILE A 44 -3.76 -2.03 -1.61
CA ILE A 44 -2.37 -2.12 -1.18
C ILE A 44 -1.75 -3.36 -1.81
N SER A 45 -0.49 -3.23 -2.20
CA SER A 45 0.35 -4.35 -2.62
C SER A 45 1.69 -4.27 -1.90
N LEU A 46 2.11 -5.40 -1.35
CA LEU A 46 3.36 -5.58 -0.63
C LEU A 46 4.22 -6.57 -1.40
N ALA A 47 5.47 -6.19 -1.65
CA ALA A 47 6.45 -7.07 -2.25
C ALA A 47 7.67 -7.27 -1.36
N ASP A 48 8.36 -8.38 -1.61
CA ASP A 48 9.66 -8.64 -1.03
C ASP A 48 10.77 -7.82 -1.69
N SER A 49 12.00 -8.01 -1.22
CA SER A 49 13.20 -7.33 -1.73
C SER A 49 13.56 -7.69 -3.16
N GLN A 50 13.01 -8.78 -3.72
CA GLN A 50 13.18 -9.18 -5.11
C GLN A 50 12.09 -8.59 -6.02
N GLY A 51 11.15 -7.83 -5.45
CA GLY A 51 10.03 -7.24 -6.16
C GLY A 51 8.89 -8.20 -6.45
N LYS A 52 8.90 -9.41 -5.85
CA LYS A 52 7.79 -10.36 -5.96
C LYS A 52 6.70 -9.97 -4.95
N THR A 53 5.46 -9.87 -5.44
CA THR A 53 4.30 -9.64 -4.57
C THR A 53 4.15 -10.77 -3.56
N VAL A 54 4.11 -10.41 -2.27
CA VAL A 54 3.87 -11.32 -1.15
C VAL A 54 2.46 -11.16 -0.58
N TYR A 55 1.81 -10.03 -0.84
CA TYR A 55 0.42 -9.76 -0.48
C TYR A 55 -0.16 -8.65 -1.36
N HIS A 56 -1.43 -8.75 -1.72
CA HIS A 56 -2.21 -7.64 -2.26
C HIS A 56 -3.63 -7.68 -1.70
N SER A 57 -4.31 -6.53 -1.69
CA SER A 57 -5.71 -6.45 -1.26
C SER A 57 -6.60 -7.44 -2.04
N PRO A 58 -7.53 -8.14 -1.38
CA PRO A 58 -8.51 -8.98 -2.05
C PRO A 58 -9.54 -8.13 -2.81
N GLY A 59 -10.20 -8.72 -3.82
CA GLY A 59 -11.31 -8.07 -4.54
C GLY A 59 -10.89 -7.20 -5.73
N ALA A 60 -9.59 -7.02 -5.98
CA ALA A 60 -9.04 -6.39 -7.17
C ALA A 60 -7.73 -7.09 -7.60
N PRO A 61 -7.33 -6.96 -8.88
CA PRO A 61 -5.99 -7.37 -9.32
C PRO A 61 -4.89 -6.60 -8.57
N ASP A 62 -3.67 -7.15 -8.56
CA ASP A 62 -2.53 -6.50 -7.90
C ASP A 62 -2.20 -5.17 -8.60
N ILE A 63 -2.22 -4.07 -7.85
CA ILE A 63 -1.89 -2.72 -8.35
C ILE A 63 -0.48 -2.64 -8.97
N ARG A 64 0.45 -3.53 -8.58
CA ARG A 64 1.80 -3.59 -9.17
C ARG A 64 1.77 -3.93 -10.65
N GLU A 65 0.75 -4.62 -11.14
CA GLU A 65 0.58 -4.94 -12.57
C GLU A 65 0.35 -3.68 -13.41
N PHE A 66 -0.17 -2.61 -12.81
CA PHE A 66 -0.49 -1.35 -13.47
C PHE A 66 0.62 -0.30 -13.32
N THR A 67 1.65 -0.58 -12.51
CA THR A 67 2.74 0.39 -12.26
C THR A 67 3.57 0.71 -13.49
N ARG A 68 3.62 -0.19 -14.48
CA ARG A 68 4.30 0.05 -15.76
C ARG A 68 3.66 1.20 -16.54
N ASP A 69 2.35 1.35 -16.43
CA ASP A 69 1.56 2.28 -17.22
C ASP A 69 1.14 3.51 -16.38
N ALA A 70 1.71 3.64 -15.17
CA ALA A 70 1.42 4.71 -14.22
C ALA A 70 1.93 6.07 -14.70
N ILE A 71 1.12 7.11 -14.53
CA ILE A 71 1.45 8.48 -14.95
C ILE A 71 1.72 9.34 -13.71
N PRO A 72 2.80 10.14 -13.65
CA PRO A 72 3.03 11.05 -12.53
C PRO A 72 1.87 12.02 -12.32
N ASP A 73 1.47 12.22 -11.07
CA ASP A 73 0.43 13.21 -10.72
C ASP A 73 1.02 14.63 -10.73
N LYS A 74 0.73 15.36 -11.81
CA LYS A 74 1.11 16.75 -12.05
C LYS A 74 0.50 17.77 -11.08
N ASP A 75 -0.56 17.42 -10.36
CA ASP A 75 -1.21 18.31 -9.39
C ASP A 75 -0.57 18.20 -7.99
N THR A 76 0.30 17.21 -7.77
CA THR A 76 1.09 17.12 -6.54
C THR A 76 2.26 18.12 -6.55
N ARG A 77 2.29 19.00 -5.54
CA ARG A 77 3.36 19.99 -5.33
C ARG A 77 4.62 19.35 -4.72
N GLY A 78 5.12 18.29 -5.35
CA GLY A 78 6.27 17.50 -4.92
C GLY A 78 5.91 16.16 -4.26
N GLY A 79 6.79 15.17 -4.43
CA GLY A 79 6.59 13.78 -4.00
C GLY A 79 6.49 12.81 -5.18
N GLU A 80 6.57 11.51 -4.89
CA GLU A 80 6.42 10.43 -5.88
C GLU A 80 4.99 9.89 -5.84
N VAL A 81 4.06 10.59 -6.48
CA VAL A 81 2.64 10.20 -6.59
C VAL A 81 2.31 9.90 -8.05
N TYR A 82 1.59 8.81 -8.27
CA TYR A 82 1.24 8.32 -9.60
C TYR A 82 -0.24 7.99 -9.70
N LEU A 83 -0.80 8.21 -10.88
CA LEU A 83 -2.16 7.86 -11.27
C LEU A 83 -2.13 6.53 -12.03
N LEU A 84 -2.96 5.58 -11.61
CA LEU A 84 -3.16 4.28 -12.25
C LEU A 84 -4.48 4.30 -13.03
N SER A 85 -4.56 3.61 -14.16
CA SER A 85 -5.73 3.56 -15.06
C SER A 85 -6.11 2.13 -15.39
#